data_AF-A0A7S2XSG5-F1
#
_entry.id   AF-A0A7S2XSG5-F1
#
_cell.length_a   1.000
_cell.length_b   1.000
_cell.length_c   1.000
_cell.angle_alpha   90.00
_cell.angle_beta   90.00
_cell.angle_gamma   90.00
#
_symmetry.space_group_name_H-M   'P 1'
#
loop_
_entity.id
_entity.type
_entity.pdbx_description
1 polymer ?
#
loop_
_entity_poly.entity_id
_entity_poly.type
_entity_poly.pdbx_seq_one_letter_code
_entity_poly.pdbx_strand_id
1 'polypeptide(L)'
;DRLTVRGAMRGYRMARATHGVSQGNYFYEVLVLSPSGSTRDAITSLPPNVRLAKHLQTQLQDQLVQEEVQLKKDGMNDDDKPASFSSSETNGLTTLIGGHLRMGWSMRTGDLQAPVGYDRWSYAIRDIMGSRIHNSRREDHWGGVPFGVGDVVGFAVALVNPSDKRVETDDVGGNTSNVAISGGPIGSSDTTTSNTNITNTSTGTNKRGGGYQTMSNHIRFFKNGEGMGQFVEIRGIRSGGEAFDTIQDGTYYPAVSSYMRACVRVNFGPYFVHPPKRLPSGMKLKPVSELCPPPPTPQEAVTKALKEQPFSKKTEEATVTAFRDAVHAEAQIRFDAYNEHMAQHVELIREARQARHLSTSDLPPPPTKITTDTNDDEQLNVPGDDVDKGKS
;
A
#
# COMPACT_ATOMS: atom_id res chain seq x y z
N ASP A 1 -4.88 7.80 11.30
CA ASP A 1 -3.67 7.54 10.48
C ASP A 1 -3.86 8.15 9.08
N ARG A 2 -2.79 8.43 8.32
CA ARG A 2 -2.89 8.96 6.93
C ARG A 2 -2.97 7.84 5.86
N LEU A 3 -3.00 6.58 6.30
CA LEU A 3 -2.97 5.39 5.43
C LEU A 3 -4.37 4.80 5.17
N THR A 4 -5.39 5.31 5.85
CA THR A 4 -6.77 4.85 5.68
C THR A 4 -7.51 5.74 4.67
N VAL A 5 -8.03 5.14 3.61
CA VAL A 5 -8.91 5.78 2.64
C VAL A 5 -10.35 5.43 3.01
N ARG A 6 -11.14 6.45 3.34
CA ARG A 6 -12.57 6.31 3.67
C ARG A 6 -13.39 7.00 2.59
N GLY A 7 -14.29 6.26 1.95
CA GLY A 7 -15.28 6.85 1.07
C GLY A 7 -16.44 7.49 1.84
N ALA A 8 -17.06 8.50 1.23
CA ALA A 8 -18.31 9.11 1.71
C ALA A 8 -19.51 8.46 1.00
N MET A 9 -20.75 8.77 1.41
CA MET A 9 -21.98 8.32 0.72
C MET A 9 -22.17 9.01 -0.65
N ARG A 10 -21.21 8.84 -1.56
CA ARG A 10 -21.13 9.47 -2.87
C ARG A 10 -20.53 8.50 -3.90
N GLY A 11 -20.41 9.00 -5.14
CA GLY A 11 -19.74 8.30 -6.24
C GLY A 11 -18.24 8.08 -6.00
N TYR A 12 -17.60 7.43 -6.96
CA TYR A 12 -16.18 7.11 -6.89
C TYR A 12 -15.31 8.35 -6.73
N ARG A 13 -14.29 8.24 -5.87
CA ARG A 13 -13.17 9.17 -5.77
C ARG A 13 -11.87 8.41 -5.63
N MET A 14 -10.84 8.87 -6.33
CA MET A 14 -9.50 8.27 -6.29
C MET A 14 -8.57 9.06 -5.35
N ALA A 15 -7.82 8.32 -4.54
CA ALA A 15 -6.64 8.80 -3.83
C ALA A 15 -5.40 8.09 -4.40
N ARG A 16 -4.28 8.82 -4.46
CA ARG A 16 -2.97 8.29 -4.90
C ARG A 16 -1.94 8.48 -3.80
N ALA A 17 -0.96 7.58 -3.76
CA ALA A 17 0.21 7.74 -2.89
C ALA A 17 1.09 8.92 -3.34
N THR A 18 1.92 9.42 -2.42
CA THR A 18 2.86 10.52 -2.67
C THR A 18 4.00 10.13 -3.61
N HIS A 19 4.49 8.88 -3.49
CA HIS A 19 5.62 8.37 -4.28
C HIS A 19 5.13 7.44 -5.39
N GLY A 20 5.80 7.51 -6.53
CA GLY A 20 5.49 6.70 -7.71
C GLY A 20 6.70 5.94 -8.21
N VAL A 21 6.45 4.80 -8.83
CA VAL A 21 7.45 3.89 -9.39
C VAL A 21 7.66 4.22 -10.86
N SER A 22 8.90 4.49 -11.27
CA SER A 22 9.28 4.73 -12.67
C SER A 22 10.06 3.58 -13.30
N GLN A 23 10.69 2.73 -12.48
CA GLN A 23 11.52 1.61 -12.92
C GLN A 23 11.65 0.57 -11.81
N GLY A 24 11.95 -0.68 -12.17
CA GLY A 24 12.13 -1.80 -11.24
C GLY A 24 10.82 -2.48 -10.83
N ASN A 25 10.92 -3.38 -9.86
CA ASN A 25 9.82 -4.23 -9.40
C ASN A 25 9.40 -3.83 -7.99
N TYR A 26 8.16 -3.36 -7.82
CA TYR A 26 7.66 -2.85 -6.55
C TYR A 26 6.34 -3.48 -6.14
N PHE A 27 6.08 -3.51 -4.84
CA PHE A 27 4.91 -4.11 -4.22
C PHE A 27 4.36 -3.25 -3.08
N TYR A 28 3.03 -3.20 -3.00
CA TYR A 28 2.30 -2.72 -1.82
C TYR A 28 1.05 -3.60 -1.62
N GLU A 29 0.45 -3.55 -0.44
CA GLU A 29 -0.81 -4.24 -0.17
C GLU A 29 -1.86 -3.29 0.41
N VAL A 30 -3.12 -3.70 0.36
CA VAL A 30 -4.26 -2.95 0.85
C VAL A 30 -5.15 -3.89 1.64
N LEU A 31 -5.40 -3.54 2.90
CA LEU A 31 -6.35 -4.22 3.77
C LEU A 31 -7.74 -3.62 3.58
N VAL A 32 -8.72 -4.45 3.26
CA VAL A 32 -10.13 -4.03 3.17
C VAL A 32 -10.73 -4.02 4.57
N LEU A 33 -11.18 -2.84 4.99
CA LEU A 33 -11.72 -2.62 6.33
C LEU A 33 -13.25 -2.65 6.32
N SER A 34 -13.83 -3.07 7.44
CA SER A 34 -15.24 -2.81 7.70
C SER A 34 -15.52 -1.31 7.63
N PRO A 35 -16.67 -0.90 7.06
CA PRO A 35 -17.06 0.50 7.08
C PRO A 35 -17.19 0.96 8.54
N SER A 36 -16.64 2.14 8.86
CA SER A 36 -16.68 2.72 10.21
C SER A 36 -17.96 3.52 10.43
N GLY A 37 -18.57 3.39 11.61
CA GLY A 37 -19.75 4.17 12.03
C GLY A 37 -21.07 3.43 11.78
N SER A 38 -22.13 3.86 12.48
CA SER A 38 -23.44 3.20 12.44
C SER A 38 -24.07 3.30 11.05
N THR A 39 -24.90 2.31 10.73
CA THR A 39 -25.81 2.33 9.58
C THR A 39 -26.72 3.55 9.62
N ARG A 40 -27.09 4.04 10.82
CA ARG A 40 -27.85 5.29 11.01
C ARG A 40 -27.06 6.51 10.52
N ASP A 41 -25.76 6.58 10.81
CA ASP A 41 -24.88 7.65 10.32
C ASP A 41 -24.72 7.57 8.79
N ALA A 42 -24.69 6.35 8.25
CA ALA A 42 -24.68 6.13 6.81
C ALA A 42 -25.93 6.72 6.14
N ILE A 43 -27.12 6.45 6.69
CA ILE A 43 -28.39 6.94 6.14
C ILE A 43 -28.51 8.46 6.28
N THR A 44 -28.11 9.04 7.40
CA THR A 44 -28.19 10.50 7.61
C THR A 44 -27.20 11.28 6.73
N SER A 45 -26.09 10.67 6.31
CA SER A 45 -25.12 11.28 5.39
C SER A 45 -25.49 11.19 3.90
N LEU A 46 -26.61 10.54 3.56
CA LEU A 46 -27.10 10.49 2.19
C LEU A 46 -27.56 11.87 1.70
N PRO A 47 -27.32 12.22 0.42
CA PRO A 47 -27.89 13.42 -0.16
C PRO A 47 -29.43 13.43 -0.09
N PRO A 48 -30.06 14.60 0.11
CA PRO A 48 -31.52 14.71 0.07
C PRO A 48 -32.05 14.21 -1.27
N ASN A 49 -33.12 13.42 -1.25
CA ASN A 49 -33.79 12.83 -2.43
C ASN A 49 -32.97 11.81 -3.23
N VAL A 50 -31.93 11.22 -2.65
CA VAL A 50 -31.18 10.14 -3.31
C VAL A 50 -32.09 8.94 -3.62
N ARG A 51 -32.04 8.46 -4.86
CA ARG A 51 -32.72 7.22 -5.26
C ARG A 51 -31.77 6.04 -5.09
N LEU A 52 -31.87 5.35 -3.97
CA LEU A 52 -31.14 4.10 -3.75
C LEU A 52 -31.81 2.95 -4.53
N ALA A 53 -31.00 2.03 -5.05
CA ALA A 53 -31.53 0.81 -5.64
C ALA A 53 -32.25 -0.04 -4.58
N LYS A 54 -33.30 -0.77 -4.95
CA LYS A 54 -34.12 -1.56 -4.01
C LYS A 54 -33.28 -2.50 -3.13
N HIS A 55 -32.32 -3.22 -3.73
CA HIS A 55 -31.44 -4.12 -2.99
C HIS A 55 -30.64 -3.39 -1.90
N LEU A 56 -30.16 -2.17 -2.20
CA LEU A 56 -29.39 -1.37 -1.26
C LEU A 56 -30.26 -0.84 -0.12
N GLN A 57 -31.51 -0.48 -0.41
CA GLN A 57 -32.50 -0.10 0.62
C GLN A 57 -32.76 -1.26 1.59
N THR A 58 -32.96 -2.47 1.05
CA THR A 58 -33.16 -3.68 1.87
C THR A 58 -31.93 -3.96 2.74
N GLN A 59 -30.73 -3.94 2.17
CA GLN A 59 -29.49 -4.16 2.92
C GLN A 59 -29.33 -3.17 4.08
N LEU A 60 -29.59 -1.87 3.85
CA LEU A 60 -29.50 -0.85 4.90
C LEU A 60 -30.55 -1.08 6.00
N GLN A 61 -31.77 -1.47 5.63
CA GLN A 61 -32.82 -1.75 6.61
C GLN A 61 -32.47 -2.97 7.48
N ASP A 62 -31.94 -4.03 6.87
CA ASP A 62 -31.54 -5.24 7.60
C ASP A 62 -30.41 -4.94 8.59
N GLN A 63 -29.42 -4.13 8.20
CA GLN A 63 -28.35 -3.72 9.11
C GLN A 63 -28.83 -2.83 10.26
N LEU A 64 -29.78 -1.92 10.02
CA LEU A 64 -30.38 -1.14 11.10
C LEU A 64 -31.05 -2.03 12.15
N VAL A 65 -31.79 -3.05 11.70
CA VAL A 65 -32.42 -4.02 12.60
C VAL A 65 -31.38 -4.82 13.37
N GLN A 66 -30.29 -5.24 12.72
CA GLN A 66 -29.19 -5.95 13.37
C GLN A 66 -28.49 -5.08 14.42
N GLU A 67 -28.20 -3.81 14.11
CA GLU A 67 -27.61 -2.86 15.07
C GLU A 67 -28.53 -2.64 16.28
N GLU A 68 -29.84 -2.50 16.07
CA GLU A 68 -30.81 -2.33 17.16
C GLU A 68 -30.90 -3.58 18.06
N VAL A 69 -30.87 -4.77 17.47
CA VAL A 69 -30.84 -6.05 18.21
C VAL A 69 -29.54 -6.17 19.02
N GLN A 70 -28.40 -5.78 18.44
CA GLN A 70 -27.11 -5.81 19.11
C GLN A 70 -27.09 -4.86 20.30
N LEU A 71 -27.57 -3.62 20.14
CA LEU A 71 -27.66 -2.63 21.23
C LEU A 71 -28.55 -3.11 22.39
N LYS A 72 -29.64 -3.82 22.09
CA LYS A 72 -30.51 -4.42 23.12
C LYS A 72 -29.84 -5.56 23.87
N LYS A 73 -28.98 -6.35 23.21
CA LYS A 73 -28.19 -7.42 23.84
C LYS A 73 -27.06 -6.88 24.71
N ASP A 74 -26.40 -5.81 24.27
CA ASP A 74 -25.29 -5.20 25.00
C ASP A 74 -25.78 -4.41 26.24
N GLY A 75 -27.06 -4.05 26.29
CA GLY A 75 -27.72 -3.47 27.47
C GLY A 75 -28.34 -4.48 28.45
N MET A 76 -28.16 -5.78 28.25
CA MET A 76 -28.66 -6.85 29.13
C MET A 76 -27.61 -7.15 30.23
N ASN A 77 -28.04 -7.39 31.48
CA ASN A 77 -27.14 -7.80 32.56
C ASN A 77 -26.41 -9.12 32.22
N ASP A 78 -25.19 -9.30 32.71
CA ASP A 78 -24.38 -10.51 32.43
C ASP A 78 -25.09 -11.82 32.83
N ASP A 79 -25.97 -11.77 33.83
CA ASP A 79 -26.75 -12.92 34.32
C ASP A 79 -27.90 -13.36 33.39
N ASP A 80 -28.35 -12.48 32.48
CA ASP A 80 -29.40 -12.77 31.50
C ASP A 80 -28.83 -13.22 30.14
N LYS A 81 -27.49 -13.28 30.00
CA LYS A 81 -26.86 -13.76 28.77
C LYS A 81 -27.02 -15.29 28.67
N PRO A 82 -27.62 -15.82 27.59
CA PRO A 82 -27.74 -17.26 27.41
C PRO A 82 -26.35 -17.89 27.38
N ALA A 83 -26.17 -18.97 28.16
CA ALA A 83 -24.92 -19.67 28.40
C ALA A 83 -24.40 -20.43 27.16
N SER A 84 -24.06 -19.72 26.08
CA SER A 84 -23.37 -20.29 24.91
C SER A 84 -22.85 -19.22 23.94
N PHE A 85 -22.14 -18.19 24.38
CA PHE A 85 -21.45 -17.31 23.42
C PHE A 85 -20.08 -16.88 23.92
N SER A 86 -19.06 -17.68 23.58
CA SER A 86 -17.71 -17.14 23.47
C SER A 86 -17.70 -16.11 22.35
N SER A 87 -17.07 -14.96 22.59
CA SER A 87 -16.77 -13.95 21.57
C SER A 87 -15.76 -14.50 20.55
N SER A 88 -16.22 -15.43 19.71
CA SER A 88 -15.48 -15.99 18.60
C SER A 88 -16.15 -15.56 17.30
N GLU A 89 -15.41 -14.78 16.51
CA GLU A 89 -15.52 -14.70 15.06
C GLU A 89 -16.95 -14.63 14.50
N THR A 90 -17.47 -13.41 14.28
CA THR A 90 -18.40 -13.22 13.17
C THR A 90 -17.62 -13.35 11.86
N ASN A 91 -17.34 -14.59 11.46
CA ASN A 91 -16.93 -15.01 10.12
C ASN A 91 -18.12 -14.90 9.14
N GLY A 92 -18.88 -13.81 9.24
CA GLY A 92 -19.98 -13.45 8.36
C GLY A 92 -19.55 -12.22 7.58
N LEU A 93 -19.52 -12.36 6.26
CA LEU A 93 -19.28 -11.31 5.27
C LEU A 93 -19.98 -10.00 5.70
N THR A 94 -19.29 -9.12 6.41
CA THR A 94 -19.72 -7.74 6.66
C THR A 94 -19.63 -7.05 5.31
N THR A 95 -20.64 -7.29 4.49
CA THR A 95 -20.74 -6.78 3.13
C THR A 95 -20.67 -5.27 3.23
N LEU A 96 -19.73 -4.65 2.51
CA LEU A 96 -19.69 -3.20 2.34
C LEU A 96 -21.03 -2.79 1.72
N ILE A 97 -22.01 -2.36 2.54
CA ILE A 97 -23.35 -2.04 2.03
C ILE A 97 -23.23 -0.91 1.01
N GLY A 98 -23.49 -1.26 -0.26
CA GLY A 98 -23.33 -0.37 -1.40
C GLY A 98 -21.90 0.16 -1.61
N GLY A 99 -20.92 -0.28 -0.82
CA GLY A 99 -19.54 0.18 -0.88
C GLY A 99 -18.75 -0.66 -1.88
N HIS A 100 -18.06 0.00 -2.80
CA HIS A 100 -17.26 -0.69 -3.82
C HIS A 100 -15.87 -0.12 -3.92
N LEU A 101 -14.92 -0.97 -4.31
CA LEU A 101 -13.51 -0.63 -4.42
C LEU A 101 -13.00 -0.87 -5.84
N ARG A 102 -12.18 0.06 -6.30
CA ARG A 102 -11.22 -0.21 -7.38
C ARG A 102 -9.84 0.18 -6.89
N MET A 103 -8.87 -0.68 -7.09
CA MET A 103 -7.51 -0.48 -6.56
C MET A 103 -6.49 -0.89 -7.61
N GLY A 104 -5.33 -0.25 -7.63
CA GLY A 104 -4.29 -0.58 -8.59
C GLY A 104 -3.27 0.53 -8.77
N TRP A 105 -2.94 0.86 -10.00
CA TRP A 105 -1.89 1.82 -10.32
C TRP A 105 -2.43 2.92 -11.22
N SER A 106 -2.00 4.16 -10.98
CA SER A 106 -2.39 5.33 -11.77
C SER A 106 -1.19 6.23 -12.02
N MET A 107 -1.02 6.72 -13.24
CA MET A 107 -0.09 7.81 -13.53
C MET A 107 -0.64 9.15 -13.03
N ARG A 108 0.24 10.15 -12.92
CA ARG A 108 -0.11 11.51 -12.44
C ARG A 108 -1.23 12.19 -13.24
N THR A 109 -1.37 11.87 -14.52
CA THR A 109 -2.40 12.36 -15.44
C THR A 109 -3.77 11.72 -15.24
N GLY A 110 -3.89 10.66 -14.43
CA GLY A 110 -5.17 10.03 -14.14
C GLY A 110 -6.11 10.96 -13.37
N ASP A 111 -7.39 10.99 -13.74
CA ASP A 111 -8.41 11.87 -13.15
C ASP A 111 -8.79 11.41 -11.74
N LEU A 112 -8.55 12.26 -10.73
CA LEU A 112 -8.88 11.98 -9.32
C LEU A 112 -10.39 11.94 -9.05
N GLN A 113 -11.20 12.57 -9.91
CA GLN A 113 -12.66 12.56 -9.81
C GLN A 113 -13.26 11.27 -10.38
N ALA A 114 -12.49 10.50 -11.16
CA ALA A 114 -12.89 9.24 -11.73
C ALA A 114 -12.27 8.06 -10.94
N PRO A 115 -12.85 6.85 -11.03
CA PRO A 115 -12.23 5.68 -10.43
C PRO A 115 -10.97 5.23 -11.20
N VAL A 116 -10.00 4.66 -10.50
CA VAL A 116 -8.85 3.97 -11.08
C VAL A 116 -9.32 2.92 -12.10
N GLY A 117 -8.69 2.91 -13.27
CA GLY A 117 -9.09 2.11 -14.44
C GLY A 117 -10.09 2.80 -15.37
N TYR A 118 -10.54 4.03 -15.06
CA TYR A 118 -11.46 4.80 -15.91
C TYR A 118 -10.81 5.21 -17.24
N ASP A 119 -9.58 5.70 -17.19
CA ASP A 119 -8.85 6.26 -18.32
C ASP A 119 -7.72 5.33 -18.79
N ARG A 120 -6.94 5.81 -19.77
CA ARG A 120 -5.75 5.12 -20.30
C ARG A 120 -4.54 5.19 -19.39
N TRP A 121 -4.60 5.96 -18.32
CA TRP A 121 -3.48 6.26 -17.43
C TRP A 121 -3.53 5.45 -16.14
N SER A 122 -4.51 4.56 -16.01
CA SER A 122 -4.73 3.78 -14.80
C SER A 122 -5.20 2.36 -15.09
N TYR A 123 -4.81 1.46 -14.20
CA TYR A 123 -5.04 0.02 -14.28
C TYR A 123 -5.52 -0.47 -12.92
N ALA A 124 -6.62 -1.20 -12.89
CA ALA A 124 -7.29 -1.54 -11.64
C ALA A 124 -7.79 -2.97 -11.57
N ILE A 125 -8.01 -3.43 -10.34
CA ILE A 125 -8.87 -4.56 -9.99
C ILE A 125 -10.10 -4.05 -9.23
N ARG A 126 -11.24 -4.69 -9.46
CA ARG A 126 -12.51 -4.43 -8.78
C ARG A 126 -12.81 -5.49 -7.72
N ASP A 127 -13.42 -5.07 -6.62
CA ASP A 127 -13.93 -5.94 -5.54
C ASP A 127 -14.86 -7.05 -6.05
N ILE A 128 -15.86 -6.67 -6.86
CA ILE A 128 -16.80 -7.60 -7.46
C ILE A 128 -16.10 -8.42 -8.55
N MET A 129 -16.15 -9.74 -8.41
CA MET A 129 -15.58 -10.74 -9.32
C MET A 129 -14.05 -10.70 -9.47
N GLY A 130 -13.35 -9.74 -8.84
CA GLY A 130 -11.93 -9.56 -9.10
C GLY A 130 -11.63 -9.09 -10.52
N SER A 131 -12.57 -8.44 -11.20
CA SER A 131 -12.40 -8.04 -12.60
C SER A 131 -11.24 -7.05 -12.77
N ARG A 132 -10.44 -7.21 -13.83
CA ARG A 132 -9.46 -6.20 -14.22
C ARG A 132 -10.15 -5.10 -15.02
N ILE A 133 -9.75 -3.85 -14.79
CA ILE A 133 -10.37 -2.66 -15.41
C ILE A 133 -9.29 -1.71 -15.92
N HIS A 134 -9.42 -1.31 -17.18
CA HIS A 134 -8.59 -0.31 -17.86
C HIS A 134 -9.39 0.34 -18.99
N ASN A 135 -9.23 1.64 -19.26
CA ASN A 135 -10.04 2.37 -20.26
C ASN A 135 -11.56 2.21 -20.07
N SER A 136 -12.03 2.13 -18.82
CA SER A 136 -13.42 1.83 -18.47
C SER A 136 -13.94 0.49 -19.01
N ARG A 137 -13.06 -0.38 -19.51
CA ARG A 137 -13.40 -1.72 -19.97
C ARG A 137 -13.13 -2.71 -18.84
N ARG A 138 -14.15 -3.51 -18.53
CA ARG A 138 -14.10 -4.58 -17.55
C ARG A 138 -13.79 -5.89 -18.25
N GLU A 139 -12.90 -6.68 -17.66
CA GLU A 139 -12.67 -8.05 -18.07
C GLU A 139 -12.69 -8.98 -16.85
N ASP A 140 -13.53 -10.01 -16.93
CA ASP A 140 -13.83 -10.90 -15.81
C ASP A 140 -12.99 -12.20 -15.89
N HIS A 141 -12.66 -12.66 -17.10
CA HIS A 141 -12.06 -13.98 -17.33
C HIS A 141 -10.53 -13.98 -17.39
N TRP A 142 -9.88 -13.08 -16.65
CA TRP A 142 -8.41 -13.00 -16.60
C TRP A 142 -7.78 -13.84 -15.46
N GLY A 143 -8.62 -14.43 -14.59
CA GLY A 143 -8.19 -15.21 -13.43
C GLY A 143 -8.16 -14.44 -12.10
N GLY A 144 -8.87 -13.30 -12.03
CA GLY A 144 -9.12 -12.60 -10.78
C GLY A 144 -10.13 -13.32 -9.89
N VAL A 145 -10.09 -13.01 -8.60
CA VAL A 145 -11.05 -13.53 -7.60
C VAL A 145 -11.68 -12.38 -6.82
N PRO A 146 -12.96 -12.49 -6.42
CA PRO A 146 -13.60 -11.46 -5.61
C PRO A 146 -12.91 -11.31 -4.24
N PHE A 147 -12.95 -10.10 -3.71
CA PHE A 147 -12.41 -9.77 -2.39
C PHE A 147 -13.32 -8.80 -1.65
N GLY A 148 -13.27 -8.84 -0.32
CA GLY A 148 -14.12 -8.04 0.54
C GLY A 148 -13.47 -7.76 1.89
N VAL A 149 -14.29 -7.36 2.87
CA VAL A 149 -13.82 -7.01 4.21
C VAL A 149 -12.98 -8.14 4.82
N GLY A 150 -11.86 -7.76 5.42
CA GLY A 150 -10.90 -8.68 6.03
C GLY A 150 -9.81 -9.19 5.09
N ASP A 151 -10.07 -9.20 3.77
CA ASP A 151 -9.07 -9.58 2.77
C ASP A 151 -7.96 -8.52 2.64
N VAL A 152 -6.76 -9.02 2.33
CA VAL A 152 -5.59 -8.21 1.99
C VAL A 152 -5.27 -8.42 0.52
N VAL A 153 -5.31 -7.35 -0.27
CA VAL A 153 -5.04 -7.38 -1.70
C VAL A 153 -3.63 -6.83 -1.96
N GLY A 154 -2.77 -7.60 -2.62
CA GLY A 154 -1.42 -7.21 -2.99
C GLY A 154 -1.33 -6.71 -4.43
N PHE A 155 -0.44 -5.76 -4.67
CA PHE A 155 -0.29 -5.06 -5.95
C PHE A 155 1.20 -4.99 -6.31
N ALA A 156 1.59 -5.67 -7.38
CA ALA A 156 2.93 -5.57 -7.93
C ALA A 156 2.92 -4.84 -9.27
N VAL A 157 3.96 -4.03 -9.50
CA VAL A 157 4.29 -3.46 -10.80
C VAL A 157 5.76 -3.75 -11.12
N ALA A 158 6.03 -4.15 -12.36
CA ALA A 158 7.37 -4.31 -12.90
C ALA A 158 7.51 -3.35 -14.08
N LEU A 159 8.45 -2.41 -13.96
CA LEU A 159 8.76 -1.42 -15.00
C LEU A 159 10.20 -1.61 -15.46
N VAL A 160 10.37 -1.81 -16.75
CA VAL A 160 11.67 -2.07 -17.38
C VAL A 160 12.45 -0.76 -17.43
N ASN A 161 13.74 -0.80 -17.10
CA ASN A 161 14.57 0.39 -17.29
C ASN A 161 14.61 0.75 -18.78
N PRO A 162 14.48 2.02 -19.16
CA PRO A 162 14.58 2.43 -20.56
C PRO A 162 15.89 1.97 -21.24
N SER A 163 16.98 1.84 -20.48
CA SER A 163 18.27 1.31 -20.95
C SER A 163 18.26 -0.18 -21.29
N ASP A 164 17.35 -0.96 -20.70
CA ASP A 164 17.25 -2.41 -20.88
C ASP A 164 16.31 -2.77 -22.04
N LYS A 165 15.59 -1.79 -22.58
CA LYS A 165 14.80 -1.94 -23.80
C LYS A 165 15.75 -2.01 -24.99
N ARG A 166 16.16 -3.22 -25.37
CA ARG A 166 16.79 -3.42 -26.68
C ARG A 166 15.82 -2.91 -27.74
N VAL A 167 16.23 -1.87 -28.46
CA VAL A 167 15.55 -1.44 -29.69
C VAL A 167 15.70 -2.61 -30.65
N GLU A 168 14.62 -3.30 -30.98
CA GLU A 168 14.54 -4.04 -32.23
C GLU A 168 14.60 -2.98 -33.34
N THR A 169 15.80 -2.55 -33.70
CA THR A 169 15.97 -1.94 -35.02
C THR A 169 15.87 -3.09 -35.98
N ASP A 170 14.69 -3.27 -36.57
CA ASP A 170 14.61 -3.91 -37.88
C ASP A 170 15.57 -3.13 -38.78
N ASP A 171 16.68 -3.79 -39.12
CA ASP A 171 17.69 -3.28 -40.05
C ASP A 171 17.07 -3.23 -41.44
N VAL A 172 16.28 -2.19 -41.69
CA VAL A 172 15.87 -1.79 -43.03
C VAL A 172 16.77 -0.61 -43.39
N GLY A 173 17.86 -0.94 -44.06
CA GLY A 173 18.72 0.03 -44.72
C GLY A 173 17.89 1.00 -45.56
N GLY A 174 17.90 2.26 -45.15
CA GLY A 174 17.19 3.33 -45.83
C GLY A 174 17.79 4.67 -45.43
N ASN A 175 18.74 5.16 -46.25
CA ASN A 175 19.30 6.50 -46.22
C ASN A 175 18.25 7.56 -45.87
N THR A 176 18.47 8.34 -44.81
CA THR A 176 17.94 9.71 -44.75
C THR A 176 18.94 10.66 -44.10
N SER A 177 19.12 11.76 -44.80
CA SER A 177 20.04 12.86 -44.57
C SER A 177 19.72 13.62 -43.29
N ASN A 178 20.78 14.11 -42.64
CA ASN A 178 20.71 15.09 -41.56
C ASN A 178 19.91 16.33 -41.96
N VAL A 179 18.86 16.65 -41.21
CA VAL A 179 18.32 18.02 -41.11
C VAL A 179 18.18 18.36 -39.63
N ALA A 180 19.13 19.16 -39.15
CA ALA A 180 19.06 19.78 -37.83
C ALA A 180 18.15 21.01 -37.91
N ILE A 181 17.17 21.11 -37.00
CA ILE A 181 16.54 22.39 -36.68
C ILE A 181 16.40 22.51 -35.16
N SER A 182 17.12 23.49 -34.63
CA SER A 182 17.05 24.04 -33.28
C SER A 182 15.85 24.97 -33.11
N GLY A 183 15.22 24.99 -31.92
CA GLY A 183 14.37 26.10 -31.49
C GLY A 183 13.25 25.68 -30.55
N GLY A 184 13.17 26.35 -29.38
CA GLY A 184 12.21 26.07 -28.32
C GLY A 184 10.77 26.57 -28.56
N PRO A 185 10.03 26.90 -27.48
CA PRO A 185 8.74 26.31 -27.12
C PRO A 185 7.53 27.11 -27.63
N ILE A 186 6.32 26.51 -27.70
CA ILE A 186 4.98 27.16 -27.52
C ILE A 186 3.82 26.13 -27.60
N GLY A 187 2.91 26.20 -26.62
CA GLY A 187 1.45 26.40 -26.78
C GLY A 187 0.53 25.35 -27.43
N SER A 188 -0.51 25.00 -26.66
CA SER A 188 -1.84 24.47 -27.01
C SER A 188 -2.28 24.43 -28.48
N SER A 189 -2.84 23.30 -28.90
CA SER A 189 -4.08 23.24 -29.69
C SER A 189 -4.69 21.84 -29.69
N ASP A 190 -6.02 21.81 -29.59
CA ASP A 190 -6.87 20.65 -29.86
C ASP A 190 -6.61 20.10 -31.25
N THR A 191 -6.51 18.78 -31.38
CA THR A 191 -6.81 18.09 -32.64
C THR A 191 -7.44 16.75 -32.35
N THR A 192 -8.72 16.67 -32.69
CA THR A 192 -9.53 15.47 -32.83
C THR A 192 -8.90 14.55 -33.86
N THR A 193 -8.34 13.42 -33.42
CA THR A 193 -7.97 12.32 -34.31
C THR A 193 -8.66 11.05 -33.86
N SER A 194 -9.77 10.76 -34.51
CA SER A 194 -10.39 9.45 -34.59
C SER A 194 -9.35 8.46 -35.07
N ASN A 195 -8.99 7.47 -34.25
CA ASN A 195 -8.26 6.30 -34.73
C ASN A 195 -8.87 5.04 -34.12
N THR A 196 -9.64 4.37 -34.97
CA THR A 196 -9.90 2.93 -34.93
C THR A 196 -8.58 2.16 -34.91
N ASN A 197 -8.47 1.12 -34.07
CA ASN A 197 -7.68 -0.09 -34.31
C ASN A 197 -8.11 -1.16 -33.29
N ILE A 198 -8.88 -2.16 -33.72
CA ILE A 198 -8.43 -3.47 -34.23
C ILE A 198 -7.76 -4.29 -33.13
N THR A 199 -8.57 -5.18 -32.56
CA THR A 199 -8.17 -6.31 -31.71
C THR A 199 -7.44 -7.33 -32.57
N ASN A 200 -6.12 -7.46 -32.40
CA ASN A 200 -5.39 -8.61 -32.93
C ASN A 200 -5.23 -9.64 -31.81
N THR A 201 -6.10 -10.64 -31.83
CA THR A 201 -5.84 -11.96 -31.27
C THR A 201 -4.78 -12.64 -32.14
N SER A 202 -3.51 -12.61 -31.72
CA SER A 202 -2.45 -13.38 -32.38
C SER A 202 -2.32 -14.76 -31.74
N THR A 203 -2.83 -15.77 -32.45
CA THR A 203 -2.42 -17.17 -32.31
C THR A 203 -0.93 -17.30 -32.65
N GLY A 204 -0.09 -17.57 -31.66
CA GLY A 204 1.35 -17.71 -31.83
C GLY A 204 1.74 -19.02 -32.49
N THR A 205 2.44 -18.93 -33.63
CA THR A 205 3.17 -20.03 -34.25
C THR A 205 4.55 -20.19 -33.58
N ASN A 206 4.95 -21.45 -33.39
CA ASN A 206 6.21 -21.85 -32.78
C ASN A 206 7.43 -21.32 -33.55
N LYS A 207 8.30 -20.53 -32.90
CA LYS A 207 9.72 -20.43 -33.26
C LYS A 207 10.60 -20.78 -32.06
N ARG A 208 11.50 -21.72 -32.30
CA ARG A 208 12.52 -22.24 -31.37
C ARG A 208 13.72 -21.28 -31.39
N GLY A 209 14.08 -20.74 -30.22
CA GLY A 209 15.29 -19.94 -29.99
C GLY A 209 15.42 -19.68 -28.48
N GLY A 210 16.64 -19.73 -27.93
CA GLY A 210 16.93 -19.74 -26.49
C GLY A 210 16.17 -18.68 -25.68
N GLY A 211 15.54 -19.11 -24.58
CA GLY A 211 14.61 -18.32 -23.78
C GLY A 211 15.25 -17.13 -23.08
N TYR A 212 15.25 -15.98 -23.74
CA TYR A 212 15.27 -14.69 -23.07
C TYR A 212 13.81 -14.31 -22.76
N GLN A 213 13.47 -14.15 -21.48
CA GLN A 213 12.23 -13.49 -21.10
C GLN A 213 12.31 -12.05 -21.60
N THR A 214 11.45 -11.67 -22.54
CA THR A 214 11.28 -10.27 -22.90
C THR A 214 10.75 -9.55 -21.66
N MET A 215 11.59 -8.68 -21.10
CA MET A 215 11.20 -7.84 -19.97
C MET A 215 10.18 -6.84 -20.52
N SER A 216 8.90 -7.01 -20.16
CA SER A 216 7.83 -6.07 -20.47
C SER A 216 7.32 -5.41 -19.19
N ASN A 217 6.78 -4.20 -19.32
CA ASN A 217 6.13 -3.56 -18.20
C ASN A 217 4.82 -4.29 -17.89
N HIS A 218 4.62 -4.71 -16.65
CA HIS A 218 3.43 -5.47 -16.28
C HIS A 218 2.97 -5.24 -14.83
N ILE A 219 1.70 -5.57 -14.56
CA ILE A 219 1.05 -5.49 -13.25
C ILE A 219 0.52 -6.85 -12.86
N ARG A 220 0.63 -7.18 -11.56
CA ARG A 220 0.12 -8.42 -10.96
C ARG A 220 -0.67 -8.10 -9.69
N PHE A 221 -1.70 -8.88 -9.42
CA PHE A 221 -2.51 -8.75 -8.21
C PHE A 221 -2.46 -10.03 -7.39
N PHE A 222 -2.64 -9.90 -6.09
CA PHE A 222 -2.57 -10.99 -5.12
C PHE A 222 -3.75 -10.89 -4.16
N LYS A 223 -4.29 -12.02 -3.69
CA LYS A 223 -5.23 -12.08 -2.56
C LYS A 223 -4.59 -12.87 -1.43
N ASN A 224 -4.46 -12.26 -0.27
CA ASN A 224 -3.90 -12.89 0.93
C ASN A 224 -2.52 -13.56 0.65
N GLY A 225 -1.73 -12.91 -0.21
CA GLY A 225 -0.39 -13.35 -0.63
C GLY A 225 -0.36 -14.32 -1.80
N GLU A 226 -1.51 -14.89 -2.20
CA GLU A 226 -1.61 -15.79 -3.35
C GLU A 226 -1.82 -14.99 -4.65
N GLY A 227 -1.03 -15.28 -5.68
CA GLY A 227 -1.13 -14.61 -6.97
C GLY A 227 -2.44 -14.91 -7.68
N MET A 228 -3.05 -13.87 -8.26
CA MET A 228 -4.20 -13.99 -9.17
C MET A 228 -3.72 -14.13 -10.62
N GLY A 229 -4.61 -14.58 -11.51
CA GLY A 229 -4.31 -14.81 -12.92
C GLY A 229 -3.72 -16.18 -13.20
N GLN A 230 -3.41 -16.43 -14.48
CA GLN A 230 -2.92 -17.72 -14.93
C GLN A 230 -1.41 -17.84 -14.78
N PHE A 231 -0.95 -18.69 -13.86
CA PHE A 231 0.45 -19.09 -13.76
C PHE A 231 0.70 -20.38 -14.55
N VAL A 232 1.88 -20.49 -15.14
CA VAL A 232 2.33 -21.67 -15.87
C VAL A 232 3.70 -22.07 -15.34
N GLU A 233 3.93 -23.37 -15.20
CA GLU A 233 5.23 -23.93 -14.82
C GLU A 233 5.71 -24.86 -15.92
N ILE A 234 6.80 -24.48 -16.60
CA ILE A 234 7.40 -25.26 -17.67
C ILE A 234 8.85 -25.53 -17.28
N ARG A 235 9.21 -26.81 -17.15
CA ARG A 235 10.57 -27.26 -16.80
C ARG A 235 11.09 -26.62 -15.50
N GLY A 236 10.22 -26.49 -14.49
CA GLY A 236 10.55 -25.88 -13.19
C GLY A 236 10.67 -24.34 -13.21
N ILE A 237 10.38 -23.70 -14.35
CA ILE A 237 10.35 -22.23 -14.47
C ILE A 237 8.90 -21.80 -14.39
N ARG A 238 8.57 -21.01 -13.35
CA ARG A 238 7.25 -20.43 -13.13
C ARG A 238 7.16 -19.06 -13.80
N SER A 239 6.14 -18.85 -14.62
CA SER A 239 5.80 -17.60 -15.30
C SER A 239 4.28 -17.37 -15.31
N GLY A 240 3.80 -16.29 -15.94
CA GLY A 240 2.36 -15.99 -16.01
C GLY A 240 1.83 -15.34 -14.72
N GLY A 241 0.58 -14.89 -14.71
CA GLY A 241 -0.11 -14.22 -13.60
C GLY A 241 -0.18 -12.68 -13.73
N GLU A 242 0.22 -12.15 -14.89
CA GLU A 242 0.06 -10.75 -15.26
C GLU A 242 -1.44 -10.42 -15.40
N ALA A 243 -1.89 -9.41 -14.65
CA ALA A 243 -3.20 -8.79 -14.88
C ALA A 243 -3.14 -7.84 -16.09
N PHE A 244 -1.99 -7.23 -16.35
CA PHE A 244 -1.71 -6.41 -17.52
C PHE A 244 -0.25 -6.64 -17.90
N ASP A 245 0.03 -7.05 -19.14
CA ASP A 245 1.36 -7.49 -19.61
C ASP A 245 2.08 -6.47 -20.51
N THR A 246 1.38 -5.42 -20.91
CA THR A 246 1.83 -4.40 -21.87
C THR A 246 1.38 -3.01 -21.41
N ILE A 247 1.83 -2.56 -20.24
CA ILE A 247 1.50 -1.21 -19.75
C ILE A 247 2.47 -0.15 -20.30
N GLN A 248 1.96 1.06 -20.47
CA GLN A 248 2.75 2.18 -21.02
C GLN A 248 3.91 2.55 -20.09
N ASP A 249 4.97 3.12 -20.65
CA ASP A 249 6.03 3.75 -19.87
C ASP A 249 5.50 4.94 -19.08
N GLY A 250 6.05 5.14 -17.89
CA GLY A 250 5.71 6.28 -17.07
C GLY A 250 5.95 6.01 -15.60
N THR A 251 5.50 6.96 -14.78
CA THR A 251 5.55 6.84 -13.32
C THR A 251 4.17 6.46 -12.79
N TYR A 252 4.10 5.30 -12.14
CA TYR A 252 2.87 4.75 -11.58
C TYR A 252 2.81 4.90 -10.07
N TYR A 253 1.71 5.44 -9.59
CA TYR A 253 1.44 5.63 -8.17
C TYR A 253 0.42 4.60 -7.71
N PRO A 254 0.61 3.97 -6.53
CA PRO A 254 -0.44 3.23 -5.86
C PRO A 254 -1.72 4.08 -5.77
N ALA A 255 -2.84 3.50 -6.18
CA ALA A 255 -4.10 4.22 -6.32
C ALA A 255 -5.27 3.39 -5.78
N VAL A 256 -6.13 4.05 -5.00
CA VAL A 256 -7.35 3.48 -4.43
C VAL A 256 -8.50 4.38 -4.82
N SER A 257 -9.57 3.78 -5.33
CA SER A 257 -10.85 4.44 -5.54
C SER A 257 -11.92 3.81 -4.70
N SER A 258 -12.57 4.64 -3.90
CA SER A 258 -13.67 4.23 -3.03
C SER A 258 -14.99 4.78 -3.56
N TYR A 259 -16.00 3.91 -3.60
CA TYR A 259 -17.39 4.24 -3.87
C TYR A 259 -18.21 3.99 -2.61
N MET A 260 -19.12 4.93 -2.30
CA MET A 260 -19.85 4.94 -1.04
C MET A 260 -18.89 4.76 0.14
N ARG A 261 -19.31 4.14 1.24
CA ARG A 261 -18.52 4.01 2.48
C ARG A 261 -17.39 2.99 2.42
N ALA A 262 -16.90 2.64 1.23
CA ALA A 262 -15.84 1.66 1.15
C ALA A 262 -14.56 2.17 1.82
N CYS A 263 -13.97 1.33 2.67
CA CYS A 263 -12.89 1.70 3.55
C CYS A 263 -11.73 0.73 3.37
N VAL A 264 -10.53 1.27 3.22
CA VAL A 264 -9.32 0.45 3.13
C VAL A 264 -8.17 1.12 3.86
N ARG A 265 -7.20 0.31 4.29
CA ARG A 265 -5.90 0.78 4.76
C ARG A 265 -4.81 0.32 3.81
N VAL A 266 -4.00 1.25 3.33
CA VAL A 266 -2.88 0.96 2.44
C VAL A 266 -1.64 0.67 3.27
N ASN A 267 -0.87 -0.34 2.89
CA ASN A 267 0.42 -0.69 3.46
C ASN A 267 1.50 -0.70 2.37
N PHE A 268 2.45 0.24 2.46
CA PHE A 268 3.55 0.39 1.50
C PHE A 268 4.78 -0.46 1.84
N GLY A 269 4.75 -1.20 2.95
CA GLY A 269 5.89 -1.93 3.51
C GLY A 269 6.66 -1.12 4.57
N PRO A 270 7.82 -1.62 5.03
CA PRO A 270 8.55 -2.77 4.49
C PRO A 270 7.98 -4.13 4.91
N TYR A 271 7.23 -4.18 6.02
CA TYR A 271 6.57 -5.41 6.48
C TYR A 271 5.14 -5.50 5.97
N PHE A 272 4.74 -6.71 5.56
CA PHE A 272 3.42 -7.00 4.98
C PHE A 272 2.66 -8.01 5.83
N VAL A 273 1.34 -7.88 5.90
CA VAL A 273 0.46 -8.91 6.49
C VAL A 273 0.55 -10.17 5.64
N HIS A 274 0.46 -10.03 4.31
CA HIS A 274 0.59 -11.14 3.37
C HIS A 274 1.67 -10.86 2.32
N PRO A 275 2.95 -11.15 2.63
CA PRO A 275 4.00 -11.12 1.63
C PRO A 275 3.62 -11.98 0.40
N PRO A 276 3.92 -11.53 -0.83
CA PRO A 276 3.55 -12.26 -2.03
C PRO A 276 4.29 -13.59 -2.09
N LYS A 277 3.53 -14.67 -2.26
CA LYS A 277 4.03 -16.06 -2.30
C LYS A 277 4.14 -16.56 -3.73
N ARG A 278 5.04 -17.52 -3.94
CA ARG A 278 5.19 -18.26 -5.21
C ARG A 278 5.27 -17.32 -6.43
N LEU A 279 6.16 -16.33 -6.36
CA LEU A 279 6.43 -15.42 -7.47
C LEU A 279 6.98 -16.16 -8.69
N PRO A 280 6.89 -15.57 -9.90
CA PRO A 280 7.62 -16.05 -11.07
C PRO A 280 9.12 -16.23 -10.77
N SER A 281 9.74 -17.24 -11.38
CA SER A 281 11.14 -17.58 -11.12
C SER A 281 12.06 -16.39 -11.38
N GLY A 282 12.87 -16.02 -10.39
CA GLY A 282 13.81 -14.90 -10.48
C GLY A 282 13.22 -13.51 -10.16
N MET A 283 11.90 -13.38 -10.04
CA MET A 283 11.27 -12.10 -9.69
C MET A 283 11.49 -11.76 -8.21
N LYS A 284 12.07 -10.60 -7.95
CA LYS A 284 12.16 -10.00 -6.60
C LYS A 284 11.35 -8.72 -6.58
N LEU A 285 10.55 -8.54 -5.54
CA LEU A 285 9.70 -7.36 -5.33
C LEU A 285 10.25 -6.53 -4.18
N LYS A 286 10.34 -5.21 -4.39
CA LYS A 286 10.72 -4.25 -3.36
C LYS A 286 9.47 -3.59 -2.76
N PRO A 287 9.45 -3.25 -1.47
CA PRO A 287 8.33 -2.50 -0.91
C PRO A 287 8.30 -1.08 -1.49
N VAL A 288 7.11 -0.53 -1.73
CA VAL A 288 6.96 0.87 -2.17
C VAL A 288 7.57 1.85 -1.17
N SER A 289 7.63 1.50 0.12
CA SER A 289 8.30 2.30 1.15
C SER A 289 9.79 2.54 0.86
N GLU A 290 10.47 1.69 0.08
CA GLU A 290 11.87 1.88 -0.29
C GLU A 290 12.09 3.14 -1.16
N LEU A 291 11.04 3.65 -1.83
CA LEU A 291 11.09 4.93 -2.55
C LEU A 291 11.27 6.14 -1.62
N CYS A 292 11.03 5.97 -0.32
CA CYS A 292 11.18 7.00 0.69
C CYS A 292 12.16 6.48 1.76
N PRO A 293 13.48 6.65 1.56
CA PRO A 293 14.49 6.12 2.48
C PRO A 293 14.35 6.75 3.88
N PRO A 294 14.83 6.07 4.93
CA PRO A 294 14.84 6.61 6.29
C PRO A 294 15.53 7.99 6.34
N PRO A 295 15.08 8.90 7.22
CA PRO A 295 15.81 10.15 7.45
C PRO A 295 17.23 9.84 7.97
N PRO A 296 18.23 10.69 7.64
CA PRO A 296 19.58 10.52 8.17
C PRO A 296 19.58 10.62 9.70
N THR A 297 20.57 10.01 10.33
CA THR A 297 20.81 10.24 11.76
C THR A 297 21.11 11.72 12.03
N PRO A 298 20.87 12.23 13.24
CA PRO A 298 21.15 13.62 13.59
C PRO A 298 22.60 14.03 13.29
N GLN A 299 23.57 13.16 13.54
CA GLN A 299 24.99 13.41 13.28
C GLN A 299 25.30 13.43 11.77
N GLU A 300 24.72 12.53 10.98
CA GLU A 300 24.86 12.55 9.52
C GLU A 300 24.22 13.80 8.91
N ALA A 301 23.07 14.24 9.43
CA ALA A 301 22.39 15.45 9.01
C ALA A 301 23.26 16.69 9.25
N VAL A 302 23.87 16.81 10.44
CA VAL A 302 24.81 17.89 10.76
C VAL A 302 26.01 17.85 9.84
N THR A 303 26.61 16.67 9.62
CA THR A 303 27.78 16.50 8.74
C THR A 303 27.46 16.91 7.31
N LYS A 304 26.30 16.50 6.80
CA LYS A 304 25.82 16.86 5.46
C LYS A 304 25.55 18.36 5.34
N ALA A 305 24.85 18.95 6.32
CA ALA A 305 24.52 20.37 6.32
C ALA A 305 25.78 21.26 6.33
N LEU A 306 26.78 20.92 7.16
CA LEU A 306 28.06 21.64 7.20
C LEU A 306 28.86 21.51 5.90
N LYS A 307 28.72 20.38 5.19
CA LYS A 307 29.36 20.17 3.89
C LYS A 307 28.69 20.96 2.77
N GLU A 308 27.36 21.05 2.79
CA GLU A 308 26.57 21.77 1.78
C GLU A 308 26.59 23.29 2.01
N GLN A 309 26.71 23.73 3.26
CA GLN A 309 26.79 25.14 3.66
C GLN A 309 28.03 25.38 4.53
N PRO A 310 29.22 25.48 3.92
CA PRO A 310 30.46 25.68 4.65
C PRO A 310 30.54 27.11 5.24
N PHE A 311 30.93 27.21 6.50
CA PHE A 311 31.16 28.49 7.17
C PHE A 311 32.51 29.11 6.78
N SER A 312 32.55 30.45 6.70
CA SER A 312 33.82 31.18 6.55
C SER A 312 34.71 30.98 7.78
N LYS A 313 36.03 30.96 7.60
CA LYS A 313 37.01 30.87 8.70
C LYS A 313 36.93 32.04 9.70
N LYS A 314 36.28 33.14 9.34
CA LYS A 314 36.05 34.31 10.20
C LYS A 314 34.75 34.23 11.01
N THR A 315 33.93 33.21 10.77
CA THR A 315 32.65 33.04 11.48
C THR A 315 32.93 32.72 12.95
N GLU A 316 32.19 33.36 13.85
CA GLU A 316 32.28 33.07 15.28
C GLU A 316 31.91 31.61 15.57
N GLU A 317 32.70 30.96 16.42
CA GLU A 317 32.49 29.56 16.80
C GLU A 317 31.09 29.32 17.40
N ALA A 318 30.60 30.28 18.20
CA ALA A 318 29.26 30.25 18.76
C ALA A 318 28.16 30.17 17.69
N THR A 319 28.34 30.86 16.56
CA THR A 319 27.38 30.82 15.44
C THR A 319 27.40 29.46 14.75
N VAL A 320 28.58 28.87 14.55
CA VAL A 320 28.72 27.54 13.95
C VAL A 320 28.11 26.47 14.86
N THR A 321 28.33 26.57 16.17
CA THR A 321 27.74 25.66 17.16
C THR A 321 26.23 25.80 17.20
N ALA A 322 25.68 27.02 17.26
CA ALA A 322 24.24 27.23 17.21
C ALA A 322 23.58 26.65 15.95
N PHE A 323 24.25 26.75 14.79
CA PHE A 323 23.78 26.08 13.57
C PHE A 323 23.81 24.55 13.68
N ARG A 324 24.88 23.96 14.23
CA ARG A 324 24.95 22.51 14.45
C ARG A 324 23.81 22.04 15.36
N ASP A 325 23.58 22.73 16.46
CA ASP A 325 22.55 22.38 17.43
C ASP A 325 21.15 22.48 16.83
N ALA A 326 20.89 23.52 16.02
CA ALA A 326 19.62 23.67 15.32
C ALA A 326 19.37 22.54 14.31
N VAL A 327 20.36 22.22 13.46
CA VAL A 327 20.26 21.11 12.50
C VAL A 327 20.10 19.77 13.20
N HIS A 328 20.85 19.55 14.29
CA HIS A 328 20.77 18.34 15.09
C HIS A 328 19.37 18.17 15.69
N ALA A 329 18.84 19.20 16.34
CA ALA A 329 17.52 19.17 16.96
C ALA A 329 16.41 18.90 15.95
N GLU A 330 16.45 19.53 14.76
CA GLU A 330 15.46 19.29 13.71
C GLU A 330 15.57 17.88 13.13
N ALA A 331 16.79 17.38 12.93
CA ALA A 331 17.02 16.02 12.46
C ALA A 331 16.60 14.96 13.49
N GLN A 332 16.83 15.22 14.78
CA GLN A 332 16.41 14.36 15.89
C GLN A 332 14.88 14.16 15.89
N ILE A 333 14.11 15.24 15.77
CA ILE A 333 12.64 15.17 15.70
C ILE A 333 12.18 14.27 14.54
N ARG A 334 12.77 14.42 13.36
CA ARG A 334 12.42 13.60 12.18
C ARG A 334 12.82 12.14 12.35
N PHE A 335 14.00 11.90 12.90
CA PHE A 335 14.53 10.56 13.14
C PHE A 335 13.67 9.81 14.16
N ASP A 336 13.31 10.46 15.27
CA ASP A 336 12.45 9.88 16.31
C ASP A 336 11.05 9.60 15.78
N ALA A 337 10.44 10.55 15.06
CA ALA A 337 9.13 10.36 14.45
C ALA A 337 9.12 9.18 13.44
N TYR A 338 10.20 9.00 12.68
CA TYR A 338 10.35 7.86 11.79
C TYR A 338 10.44 6.54 12.56
N ASN A 339 11.25 6.48 13.63
CA ASN A 339 11.41 5.28 14.44
C ASN A 339 10.11 4.91 15.16
N GLU A 340 9.40 5.89 15.70
CA GLU A 340 8.08 5.69 16.31
C GLU A 340 7.08 5.14 15.28
N HIS A 341 7.01 5.75 14.10
CA HIS A 341 6.18 5.26 12.99
C HIS A 341 6.52 3.81 12.61
N MET A 342 7.82 3.48 12.53
CA MET A 342 8.25 2.13 12.21
C MET A 342 7.92 1.11 13.30
N ALA A 343 8.02 1.49 14.58
CA ALA A 343 7.60 0.65 15.70
C ALA A 343 6.09 0.39 15.67
N GLN A 344 5.27 1.43 15.45
CA GLN A 344 3.82 1.31 15.29
C GLN A 344 3.45 0.43 14.08
N HIS A 345 4.17 0.59 12.96
CA HIS A 345 3.98 -0.23 11.77
C HIS A 345 4.23 -1.71 12.05
N VAL A 346 5.35 -2.03 12.72
CA VAL A 346 5.69 -3.42 13.08
C VAL A 346 4.64 -4.02 14.00
N GLU A 347 4.14 -3.28 14.99
CA GLU A 347 3.09 -3.75 15.88
C GLU A 347 1.77 -4.00 15.14
N LEU A 348 1.36 -3.07 14.28
CA LEU A 348 0.15 -3.24 13.47
C LEU A 348 0.23 -4.50 12.59
N ILE A 349 1.38 -4.76 11.97
CA ILE A 349 1.59 -5.97 11.17
C ILE A 349 1.58 -7.22 12.05
N ARG A 350 2.19 -7.17 13.24
CA ARG A 350 2.16 -8.28 14.21
C ARG A 350 0.75 -8.63 14.62
N GLU A 351 -0.04 -7.66 15.07
CA GLU A 351 -1.45 -7.85 15.45
C GLU A 351 -2.27 -8.40 14.27
N ALA A 352 -2.12 -7.82 13.08
CA ALA A 352 -2.84 -8.25 11.89
C ALA A 352 -2.49 -9.69 11.48
N ARG A 353 -1.23 -10.11 11.66
CA ARG A 353 -0.77 -11.48 11.38
C ARG A 353 -1.23 -12.46 12.46
N GLN A 354 -1.13 -12.10 13.74
CA GLN A 354 -1.60 -12.93 14.85
C GLN A 354 -3.10 -13.22 14.76
N ALA A 355 -3.90 -12.19 14.47
CA ALA A 355 -5.35 -12.32 14.24
C ALA A 355 -5.71 -13.22 13.04
N ARG A 356 -4.72 -13.56 12.19
CA ARG A 356 -4.86 -14.43 11.02
C ARG A 356 -4.07 -15.74 11.15
N HIS A 357 -3.52 -16.01 12.32
CA HIS A 357 -2.63 -17.16 12.57
C HIS A 357 -1.43 -17.26 11.60
N LEU A 358 -0.86 -16.11 11.23
CA LEU A 358 0.32 -16.01 10.38
C LEU A 358 1.59 -15.85 11.21
N SER A 359 2.73 -16.32 10.68
CA SER A 359 4.03 -16.18 11.35
C SER A 359 4.45 -14.72 11.50
N THR A 360 5.07 -14.40 12.65
CA THR A 360 5.67 -13.09 12.95
C THR A 360 7.19 -13.19 13.17
N SER A 361 7.81 -14.32 12.82
CA SER A 361 9.22 -14.61 13.11
C SER A 361 10.22 -13.71 12.39
N ASP A 362 9.82 -13.13 11.26
CA ASP A 362 10.57 -12.17 10.44
C ASP A 362 10.43 -10.70 10.92
N LEU A 363 9.54 -10.44 11.89
CA LEU A 363 9.35 -9.10 12.44
C LEU A 363 10.37 -8.81 13.54
N PRO A 364 10.85 -7.56 13.67
CA PRO A 364 11.67 -7.15 14.82
C PRO A 364 10.99 -7.50 16.15
N PRO A 365 11.73 -7.86 17.21
CA PRO A 365 11.12 -8.16 18.51
C PRO A 365 10.37 -6.94 19.07
N PRO A 366 9.27 -7.14 19.83
CA PRO A 366 8.62 -6.03 20.52
C PRO A 366 9.61 -5.39 21.52
N PRO A 367 9.52 -4.08 21.76
CA PRO A 367 10.35 -3.42 22.75
C PRO A 367 10.14 -4.08 24.12
N THR A 368 11.23 -4.43 24.79
CA THR A 368 11.19 -4.95 26.17
C THR A 368 10.54 -3.89 27.05
N LYS A 369 9.36 -4.20 27.60
CA LYS A 369 8.77 -3.37 28.65
C LYS A 369 9.74 -3.41 29.82
N ILE A 370 10.43 -2.30 30.08
CA ILE A 370 11.12 -2.10 31.35
C ILE A 370 10.00 -2.01 32.38
N THR A 371 9.71 -3.12 33.07
CA THR A 371 8.96 -3.09 34.32
C THR A 371 9.83 -2.33 35.30
N THR A 372 9.50 -1.07 35.51
CA THR A 372 9.92 -0.33 36.70
C THR A 372 9.11 -0.89 37.86
N ASP A 373 9.44 -2.11 38.28
CA ASP A 373 9.10 -2.58 39.60
C ASP A 373 10.01 -1.80 40.55
N THR A 374 9.54 -0.62 40.97
CA THR A 374 10.05 0.04 42.17
C THR A 374 9.63 -0.82 43.37
N ASN A 375 10.42 -1.85 43.66
CA ASN A 375 10.52 -2.44 44.99
C ASN A 375 11.77 -1.85 45.65
N ASP A 376 11.67 -0.58 46.06
CA ASP A 376 12.58 -0.02 47.05
C ASP A 376 12.12 -0.48 48.43
N ASP A 377 12.52 -1.70 48.80
CA ASP A 377 12.48 -2.21 50.17
C ASP A 377 13.75 -3.06 50.41
N GLU A 378 14.92 -2.47 50.16
CA GLU A 378 16.17 -2.98 50.74
C GLU A 378 16.51 -2.17 51.99
N GLN A 379 16.25 -2.83 53.12
CA GLN A 379 16.57 -2.37 54.46
C GLN A 379 18.07 -2.06 54.59
N LEU A 380 18.34 -0.88 55.14
CA LEU A 380 19.61 -0.41 55.66
C LEU A 380 20.29 -1.48 56.52
N ASN A 381 21.34 -2.11 56.01
CA ASN A 381 22.25 -2.90 56.82
C ASN A 381 23.36 -1.98 57.35
N VAL A 382 23.20 -1.57 58.62
CA VAL A 382 24.18 -0.77 59.37
C VAL A 382 25.40 -1.66 59.69
N PRO A 383 26.64 -1.23 59.41
CA PRO A 383 27.82 -1.93 59.91
C PRO A 383 28.00 -1.64 61.40
N GLY A 384 27.93 -2.68 62.22
CA GLY A 384 28.20 -2.61 63.65
C GLY A 384 29.70 -2.40 63.94
N ASP A 385 29.96 -1.45 64.82
CA ASP A 385 31.26 -1.15 65.43
C ASP A 385 31.82 -2.37 66.18
N ASP A 386 33.02 -2.81 65.81
CA ASP A 386 33.83 -3.68 66.67
C ASP A 386 34.97 -2.86 67.29
N VAL A 387 34.80 -2.60 68.58
CA VAL A 387 35.77 -1.94 69.46
C VAL A 387 36.71 -2.98 70.06
N ASP A 388 38.00 -2.70 69.85
CA ASP A 388 39.21 -3.22 70.50
C ASP A 388 39.05 -3.63 71.99
N LYS A 389 39.47 -4.86 72.32
CA LYS A 389 40.03 -5.24 73.62
C LYS A 389 41.15 -6.29 73.47
N GLY A 390 42.39 -5.81 73.35
CA GLY A 390 43.48 -6.03 74.31
C GLY A 390 43.92 -7.45 74.74
N LYS A 391 45.22 -7.71 74.47
CA LYS A 391 46.24 -8.40 75.29
C LYS A 391 45.99 -9.83 75.80
N SER A 392 46.80 -10.76 75.27
CA SER A 392 47.92 -11.41 75.99
C SER A 392 48.78 -12.23 75.04
#